data_AF-A0A9P1JIW5-F1
#
_entry.id   AF-A0A9P1JIW5-F1
#
_cell.length_a   1.000
_cell.length_b   1.000
_cell.length_c   1.000
_cell.angle_alpha   90.00
_cell.angle_beta   90.00
_cell.angle_gamma   90.00
#
_symmetry.space_group_name_H-M   'P 1'
#
loop_
_entity.id
_entity.type
_entity.pdbx_description
1 polymer ?
#
loop_
_entity_poly.entity_id
_entity_poly.type
_entity_poly.pdbx_seq_one_letter_code
_entity_poly.pdbx_strand_id
1 'polypeptide(L)'
;MKVDLFDFELPERLIAQVPLKERDASRLMVLDKQTGGLTDSSFKEIVSFFKEGDCLVLNNTRVLPARLFGTKEDTGAKVELLLLKQEENDTWETLVKPAKRVRKGTILTFGDGRLTAVCTEELDHGGRKIKFRYDGIFYEVLESLGEMPLPPYIKEQLDDKERYQTVFSKEIGSAAAPTAGLHFTEEILDELKQKGVRIEFITLHVGLGTFRPVSADDVEEHNMHAEFYEMTEETAASLNEVRKAGGRIVSVGTTSTRTLETIAGEHDGVFTASSGWTSIFIYPGYEFKAIDGMITNFHLPKSSLIMLVSALAGREHVLSAYRHAVEEEYRFFSFGDAMLII
;
A
#
# COMPACT_ATOMS: atom_id res chain seq x y z
N MET A 1 9.29 20.56 10.20
CA MET A 1 10.47 19.66 10.17
C MET A 1 10.92 19.56 8.72
N LYS A 2 12.22 19.68 8.44
CA LYS A 2 12.72 19.61 7.05
C LYS A 2 12.70 18.18 6.52
N VAL A 3 12.25 17.99 5.28
CA VAL A 3 12.20 16.69 4.60
C VAL A 3 13.61 16.08 4.44
N ASP A 4 14.63 16.91 4.24
CA ASP A 4 16.04 16.48 4.12
C ASP A 4 16.59 15.76 5.35
N LEU A 5 15.93 15.88 6.51
CA LEU A 5 16.29 15.13 7.71
C LEU A 5 16.03 13.62 7.57
N PHE A 6 15.33 13.19 6.52
CA PHE A 6 15.04 11.79 6.21
C PHE A 6 15.76 11.34 4.92
N ASP A 7 16.83 12.05 4.54
CA ASP A 7 17.69 11.67 3.43
C ASP A 7 18.72 10.62 3.85
N PHE A 8 19.06 9.73 2.92
CA PHE A 8 20.16 8.78 3.05
C PHE A 8 20.59 8.32 1.65
N GLU A 9 21.83 7.85 1.53
CA GLU A 9 22.32 7.33 0.25
C GLU A 9 21.71 5.96 -0.04
N LEU A 10 20.90 5.88 -1.10
CA LEU A 10 20.32 4.62 -1.59
C LEU A 10 20.80 4.36 -3.02
N PRO A 11 21.75 3.43 -3.23
CA PRO A 11 22.15 3.04 -4.57
C PRO A 11 20.98 2.42 -5.36
N GLU A 12 20.76 2.87 -6.60
CA GLU A 12 19.64 2.38 -7.44
C GLU A 12 19.65 0.85 -7.62
N ARG A 13 20.84 0.21 -7.61
CA ARG A 13 20.98 -1.24 -7.72
C ARG A 13 20.32 -2.02 -6.58
N LEU A 14 20.11 -1.40 -5.42
CA LEU A 14 19.45 -2.02 -4.28
C LEU A 14 17.92 -1.91 -4.37
N ILE A 15 17.36 -1.12 -5.29
CA ILE A 15 15.91 -0.99 -5.48
C ILE A 15 15.41 -2.18 -6.31
N ALA A 16 14.73 -3.12 -5.67
CA ALA A 16 14.27 -4.34 -6.32
C ALA A 16 13.21 -4.06 -7.41
N GLN A 17 13.49 -4.50 -8.64
CA GLN A 17 12.58 -4.38 -9.79
C GLN A 17 11.61 -5.55 -9.90
N VAL A 18 12.00 -6.73 -9.40
CA VAL A 18 11.19 -7.97 -9.45
C VAL A 18 11.16 -8.66 -8.09
N PRO A 19 10.04 -9.30 -7.73
CA PRO A 19 9.95 -10.11 -6.51
C PRO A 19 10.90 -11.30 -6.56
N LEU A 20 11.35 -11.76 -5.39
CA LEU A 20 12.07 -13.04 -5.27
C LEU A 20 11.21 -14.21 -5.75
N LYS A 21 11.82 -15.30 -6.21
CA LYS A 21 11.06 -16.48 -6.67
C LYS A 21 10.19 -17.06 -5.55
N GLU A 22 10.77 -17.26 -4.38
CA GLU A 22 10.10 -17.61 -3.12
C GLU A 22 9.78 -16.33 -2.35
N ARG A 23 8.54 -16.17 -1.87
CA ARG A 23 8.07 -14.93 -1.22
C ARG A 23 8.73 -14.67 0.13
N ASP A 24 8.94 -15.75 0.88
CA ASP A 24 9.52 -15.78 2.22
C ASP A 24 11.06 -15.85 2.23
N ALA A 25 11.69 -15.95 1.06
CA ALA A 25 13.15 -15.90 0.93
C ALA A 25 13.72 -14.48 1.11
N SER A 26 12.88 -13.47 1.34
CA SER A 26 13.32 -12.14 1.69
C SER A 26 14.07 -12.13 3.02
N ARG A 27 15.01 -11.20 3.15
CA ARG A 27 15.64 -10.93 4.44
C ARG A 27 14.66 -10.18 5.34
N LEU A 28 14.88 -10.31 6.63
CA LEU A 28 14.13 -9.60 7.66
C LEU A 28 15.10 -8.87 8.57
N MET A 29 15.03 -7.53 8.59
CA MET A 29 15.69 -6.75 9.63
C MET A 29 14.73 -6.56 10.80
N VAL A 30 15.15 -6.90 12.00
CA VAL A 30 14.39 -6.62 13.22
C VAL A 30 15.02 -5.42 13.92
N LEU A 31 14.21 -4.38 14.13
CA LEU A 31 14.56 -3.15 14.81
C LEU A 31 13.79 -3.08 16.15
N ASP A 32 14.53 -3.05 17.25
CA ASP A 32 13.97 -2.73 18.56
C ASP A 32 13.72 -1.22 18.64
N LYS A 33 12.45 -0.83 18.76
CA LYS A 33 12.05 0.59 18.67
C LYS A 33 12.53 1.43 19.85
N GLN A 34 12.86 0.82 20.99
CA GLN A 34 13.28 1.53 22.20
C GLN A 34 14.79 1.75 22.25
N THR A 35 15.56 0.72 21.89
CA THR A 35 17.02 0.67 22.03
C THR A 35 17.75 0.97 20.72
N GLY A 36 17.08 0.85 19.58
CA GLY A 36 17.72 0.92 18.26
C GLY A 36 18.53 -0.33 17.91
N GLY A 37 18.42 -1.40 18.69
CA GLY A 37 19.09 -2.67 18.41
C GLY A 37 18.63 -3.28 17.10
N LEU A 38 19.58 -3.80 16.31
CA LEU A 38 19.34 -4.42 15.01
C LEU A 38 19.64 -5.92 15.07
N THR A 39 18.81 -6.71 14.40
CA THR A 39 19.07 -8.14 14.16
C THR A 39 18.74 -8.48 12.71
N ASP A 40 19.73 -9.01 11.99
CA ASP A 40 19.57 -9.55 10.65
C ASP A 40 19.00 -10.98 10.74
N SER A 41 17.93 -11.23 10.01
CA SER A 41 17.21 -12.51 9.99
C SER A 41 16.65 -12.81 8.60
N SER A 42 15.87 -13.88 8.48
CA SER A 42 15.09 -14.23 7.29
C SER A 42 13.60 -14.10 7.58
N PHE A 43 12.80 -13.76 6.57
CA PHE A 43 11.35 -13.70 6.73
C PHE A 43 10.73 -15.06 7.10
N LYS A 44 11.39 -16.18 6.76
CA LYS A 44 11.00 -17.53 7.25
C LYS A 44 10.96 -17.62 8.78
N GLU A 45 11.81 -16.85 9.47
CA GLU A 45 11.89 -16.84 10.94
C GLU A 45 10.87 -15.88 11.58
N ILE A 46 10.01 -15.22 10.80
CA ILE A 46 9.09 -14.19 11.29
C ILE A 46 8.22 -14.70 12.45
N VAL A 47 7.78 -15.96 12.39
CA VAL A 47 6.93 -16.61 13.40
C VAL A 47 7.60 -16.60 14.78
N SER A 48 8.93 -16.65 14.85
CA SER A 48 9.69 -16.67 16.11
C SER A 48 9.53 -15.39 16.93
N PHE A 49 9.26 -14.24 16.28
CA PHE A 49 9.13 -12.93 16.92
C PHE A 49 7.74 -12.65 17.52
N PHE A 50 6.78 -13.54 17.28
CA PHE A 50 5.42 -13.46 17.81
C PHE A 50 5.21 -14.39 18.99
N LYS A 51 4.27 -14.04 19.86
CA LYS A 51 3.83 -14.80 21.04
C LYS A 51 2.34 -15.11 20.91
N GLU A 52 1.90 -16.16 21.62
CA GLU A 52 0.47 -16.43 21.77
C GLU A 52 -0.25 -15.19 22.32
N GLY A 53 -1.41 -14.87 21.74
CA GLY A 53 -2.21 -13.70 22.10
C GLY A 53 -1.84 -12.42 21.34
N ASP A 54 -0.74 -12.40 20.58
CA ASP A 54 -0.49 -11.30 19.64
C ASP A 54 -1.50 -11.32 18.48
N CYS A 55 -1.67 -10.18 17.82
CA CYS A 55 -2.50 -10.02 16.65
C CYS A 55 -1.70 -9.39 15.51
N LEU A 56 -1.85 -9.95 14.32
CA LEU A 56 -1.26 -9.47 13.09
C LEU A 56 -2.37 -8.95 12.18
N VAL A 57 -2.28 -7.69 11.76
CA VAL A 57 -3.32 -7.02 10.97
C VAL A 57 -2.84 -6.80 9.53
N LEU A 58 -3.54 -7.42 8.59
CA LEU A 58 -3.22 -7.45 7.17
C LEU A 58 -4.22 -6.61 6.37
N ASN A 59 -3.74 -5.91 5.34
CA ASN A 59 -4.61 -5.27 4.35
C ASN A 59 -4.98 -6.27 3.25
N ASN A 60 -6.25 -6.71 3.21
CA ASN A 60 -6.74 -7.71 2.26
C ASN A 60 -7.12 -7.13 0.88
N THR A 61 -6.80 -5.87 0.61
CA THR A 61 -7.07 -5.23 -0.69
C THR A 61 -6.41 -6.00 -1.83
N ARG A 62 -7.10 -6.08 -2.96
CA ARG A 62 -6.66 -6.73 -4.19
C ARG A 62 -6.53 -5.70 -5.30
N VAL A 63 -5.42 -5.74 -6.02
CA VAL A 63 -5.17 -4.80 -7.12
C VAL A 63 -6.09 -5.10 -8.28
N LEU A 64 -6.84 -4.09 -8.73
CA LEU A 64 -7.66 -4.17 -9.94
C LEU A 64 -6.75 -3.98 -11.16
N PRO A 65 -6.91 -4.74 -12.27
CA PRO A 65 -6.25 -4.45 -13.56
C PRO A 65 -6.85 -3.19 -14.20
N ALA A 66 -6.63 -2.07 -13.52
CA ALA A 66 -7.28 -0.78 -13.72
C ALA A 66 -6.65 0.05 -14.84
N ARG A 67 -5.58 -0.44 -15.49
CA ARG A 67 -4.86 0.28 -16.52
C ARG A 67 -5.37 -0.11 -17.90
N LEU A 68 -6.00 0.81 -18.60
CA LEU A 68 -6.56 0.58 -19.92
C LEU A 68 -5.78 1.37 -20.98
N PHE A 69 -5.35 0.68 -22.03
CA PHE A 69 -4.77 1.31 -23.21
C PHE A 69 -5.81 1.39 -24.31
N GLY A 70 -6.11 2.62 -24.74
CA GLY A 70 -7.12 2.89 -25.74
C GLY A 70 -6.68 3.95 -26.72
N THR A 71 -7.62 4.32 -27.58
CA THR A 71 -7.45 5.37 -28.57
C THR A 71 -8.61 6.34 -28.51
N LYS A 72 -8.33 7.60 -28.87
CA LYS A 72 -9.37 8.59 -29.09
C LYS A 72 -10.10 8.26 -30.39
N GLU A 73 -11.42 8.19 -30.35
CA GLU A 73 -12.23 7.73 -31.48
C GLU A 73 -12.05 8.60 -32.73
N ASP A 74 -11.92 9.91 -32.56
CA ASP A 74 -11.86 10.88 -33.67
C ASP A 74 -10.50 10.97 -34.37
N THR A 75 -9.41 10.69 -33.66
CA THR A 75 -8.03 10.97 -34.11
C THR A 75 -7.13 9.74 -34.06
N GLY A 76 -7.57 8.63 -33.47
CA GLY A 76 -6.76 7.44 -33.23
C GLY A 76 -5.61 7.65 -32.24
N ALA A 77 -5.55 8.81 -31.57
CA ALA A 77 -4.46 9.12 -30.67
C ALA A 77 -4.46 8.19 -29.46
N LYS A 78 -3.31 7.56 -29.17
CA LYS A 78 -3.15 6.68 -28.01
C LYS A 78 -3.38 7.43 -26.70
N VAL A 79 -4.11 6.78 -25.80
CA VAL A 79 -4.41 7.21 -24.43
C VAL A 79 -4.29 6.02 -23.49
N GLU A 80 -3.79 6.29 -22.31
CA GLU A 80 -3.75 5.40 -21.18
C GLU A 80 -4.70 5.96 -20.12
N LEU A 81 -5.63 5.15 -19.65
CA LEU A 81 -6.46 5.41 -18.49
C LEU A 81 -5.99 4.55 -17.33
N LEU A 82 -6.03 5.12 -16.14
CA LEU A 82 -5.95 4.36 -14.91
C LEU A 82 -7.18 4.66 -14.07
N LEU A 83 -7.96 3.62 -13.77
CA LEU A 83 -9.10 3.71 -12.88
C LEU A 83 -8.64 3.92 -11.43
N LEU A 84 -9.26 4.89 -10.75
CA LEU A 84 -8.99 5.19 -9.35
C LEU A 84 -10.16 4.80 -8.45
N LYS A 85 -11.35 5.32 -8.74
CA LYS A 85 -12.53 5.15 -7.89
C LYS A 85 -13.78 5.01 -8.74
N GLN A 86 -14.58 4.00 -8.45
CA GLN A 86 -15.90 3.86 -9.03
C GLN A 86 -16.87 4.83 -8.35
N GLU A 87 -17.58 5.59 -9.16
CA GLU A 87 -18.76 6.36 -8.80
C GLU A 87 -20.03 5.65 -9.36
N GLU A 88 -21.20 6.22 -9.12
CA GLU A 88 -22.46 5.68 -9.62
C GLU A 88 -22.53 5.67 -11.16
N ASN A 89 -23.37 4.78 -11.71
CA ASN A 89 -23.72 4.73 -13.13
C ASN A 89 -22.51 4.54 -14.08
N ASP A 90 -21.62 3.60 -13.75
CA ASP A 90 -20.43 3.24 -14.54
C ASP A 90 -19.47 4.42 -14.78
N THR A 91 -19.51 5.39 -13.88
CA THR A 91 -18.60 6.54 -13.89
C THR A 91 -17.42 6.24 -13.00
N TRP A 92 -16.23 6.59 -13.44
CA TRP A 92 -15.01 6.41 -12.68
C TRP A 92 -14.21 7.69 -12.65
N GLU A 93 -13.63 7.96 -11.49
CA GLU A 93 -12.48 8.85 -11.40
C GLU A 93 -11.25 8.14 -11.97
N THR A 94 -10.51 8.82 -12.85
CA THR A 94 -9.36 8.24 -13.55
C THR A 94 -8.17 9.21 -13.63
N LEU A 95 -6.96 8.66 -13.76
CA LEU A 95 -5.81 9.39 -14.30
C LEU A 95 -5.67 9.08 -15.79
N VAL A 96 -5.28 10.10 -16.55
CA VAL A 96 -5.17 9.98 -18.01
C VAL A 96 -3.79 10.39 -18.47
N LYS A 97 -3.18 9.59 -19.36
CA LYS A 97 -1.92 9.91 -20.01
C LYS A 97 -2.04 9.75 -21.52
N PRO A 98 -1.82 10.79 -22.34
CA PRO A 98 -1.58 12.19 -21.96
C PRO A 98 -2.87 12.94 -21.59
N ALA A 99 -2.97 13.47 -20.37
CA ALA A 99 -4.16 14.17 -19.86
C ALA A 99 -4.68 15.29 -20.78
N LYS A 100 -3.76 16.08 -21.38
CA LYS A 100 -4.10 17.20 -22.27
C LYS A 100 -4.94 16.81 -23.50
N ARG A 101 -4.95 15.51 -23.86
CA ARG A 101 -5.67 14.98 -25.03
C ARG A 101 -7.12 14.59 -24.73
N VAL A 102 -7.48 14.48 -23.45
CA VAL A 102 -8.81 14.03 -23.02
C VAL A 102 -9.49 15.19 -22.30
N ARG A 103 -10.43 15.82 -23.01
CA ARG A 103 -11.28 16.90 -22.50
C ARG A 103 -12.71 16.41 -22.36
N LYS A 104 -13.54 17.15 -21.63
CA LYS A 104 -14.99 16.87 -21.56
C LYS A 104 -15.59 16.64 -22.95
N GLY A 105 -16.34 15.54 -23.10
CA GLY A 105 -16.94 15.07 -24.35
C GLY A 105 -16.03 14.17 -25.20
N THR A 106 -14.76 13.99 -24.84
CA THR A 106 -13.85 13.08 -25.56
C THR A 106 -14.33 11.64 -25.46
N ILE A 107 -14.44 10.96 -26.60
CA ILE A 107 -14.79 9.54 -26.69
C ILE A 107 -13.51 8.72 -26.86
N LEU A 108 -13.38 7.70 -26.03
CA LEU A 108 -12.28 6.76 -26.00
C LEU A 108 -12.80 5.36 -26.32
N THR A 109 -12.01 4.58 -27.03
CA THR A 109 -12.30 3.18 -27.36
C THR A 109 -11.15 2.28 -26.90
N PHE A 110 -11.49 1.12 -26.37
CA PHE A 110 -10.57 0.13 -25.83
C PHE A 110 -10.93 -1.25 -26.38
N GLY A 111 -9.91 -2.09 -26.63
CA GLY A 111 -10.12 -3.49 -27.01
C GLY A 111 -11.00 -3.69 -28.25
N ASP A 112 -10.77 -2.88 -29.29
CA ASP A 112 -11.49 -2.92 -30.56
C ASP A 112 -13.00 -2.57 -30.46
N GLY A 113 -13.35 -1.67 -29.51
CA GLY A 113 -14.73 -1.18 -29.34
C GLY A 113 -15.56 -1.96 -28.32
N ARG A 114 -14.99 -3.03 -27.72
CA ARG A 114 -15.63 -3.79 -26.64
C ARG A 114 -15.92 -2.95 -25.40
N LEU A 115 -15.12 -1.92 -25.17
CA LEU A 115 -15.32 -0.95 -24.11
C LEU A 115 -15.14 0.44 -24.73
N THR A 116 -16.15 1.29 -24.55
CA THR A 116 -16.07 2.70 -24.93
C THR A 116 -16.28 3.57 -23.70
N ALA A 117 -15.73 4.78 -23.73
CA ALA A 117 -15.82 5.67 -22.58
C ALA A 117 -15.91 7.13 -23.00
N VAL A 118 -16.66 7.93 -22.24
CA VAL A 118 -16.81 9.36 -22.48
C VAL A 118 -16.28 10.13 -21.28
N CYS A 119 -15.41 11.10 -21.54
CA CYS A 119 -14.98 12.05 -20.51
C CYS A 119 -16.15 12.97 -20.14
N THR A 120 -16.68 12.85 -18.93
CA THR A 120 -17.80 13.66 -18.43
C THR A 120 -17.32 14.94 -17.75
N GLU A 121 -16.12 14.91 -17.15
CA GLU A 121 -15.59 16.03 -16.36
C GLU A 121 -14.05 16.02 -16.28
N GLU A 122 -13.45 17.21 -16.15
CA GLU A 122 -12.03 17.41 -15.84
C GLU A 122 -11.89 17.80 -14.37
N LEU A 123 -11.05 17.10 -13.62
CA LEU A 123 -10.89 17.30 -12.18
C LEU A 123 -9.66 18.17 -11.87
N ASP A 124 -9.71 18.92 -10.77
CA ASP A 124 -8.69 19.91 -10.39
C ASP A 124 -7.30 19.29 -10.17
N HIS A 125 -7.25 18.05 -9.68
CA HIS A 125 -6.00 17.30 -9.47
C HIS A 125 -5.44 16.67 -10.78
N GLY A 126 -5.98 17.05 -11.94
CA GLY A 126 -5.56 16.56 -13.25
C GLY A 126 -6.20 15.23 -13.69
N GLY A 127 -7.08 14.66 -12.89
CA GLY A 127 -7.86 13.47 -13.23
C GLY A 127 -9.03 13.76 -14.19
N ARG A 128 -9.71 12.71 -14.65
CA ARG A 128 -10.92 12.82 -15.48
C ARG A 128 -12.01 11.91 -14.92
N LYS A 129 -13.26 12.39 -14.91
CA LYS A 129 -14.40 11.51 -14.77
C LYS A 129 -14.71 10.88 -16.12
N ILE A 130 -14.71 9.56 -16.16
CA ILE A 130 -14.90 8.75 -17.36
C ILE A 130 -16.13 7.88 -17.14
N LYS A 131 -17.14 8.02 -18.00
CA LYS A 131 -18.30 7.13 -18.00
C LYS A 131 -18.11 6.05 -19.04
N PHE A 132 -18.13 4.79 -18.60
CA PHE A 132 -17.95 3.64 -19.48
C PHE A 132 -19.26 3.16 -20.11
N ARG A 133 -19.13 2.49 -21.24
CA ARG A 133 -20.18 1.77 -21.96
C ARG A 133 -19.61 0.46 -22.46
N TYR A 134 -20.29 -0.63 -22.13
CA TYR A 134 -19.87 -2.00 -22.39
C TYR A 134 -21.10 -2.90 -22.37
N ASP A 135 -20.96 -4.12 -22.90
CA ASP A 135 -21.94 -5.18 -22.74
C ASP A 135 -21.46 -6.17 -21.66
N GLY A 136 -22.38 -6.70 -20.86
CA GLY A 136 -22.07 -7.69 -19.82
C GLY A 136 -21.66 -7.09 -18.48
N ILE A 137 -20.66 -7.69 -17.82
CA ILE A 137 -20.16 -7.30 -16.49
C ILE A 137 -18.86 -6.48 -16.65
N PHE A 138 -18.82 -5.27 -16.08
CA PHE A 138 -17.67 -4.36 -16.24
C PHE A 138 -16.34 -5.00 -15.86
N TYR A 139 -16.31 -5.71 -14.74
CA TYR A 139 -15.09 -6.32 -14.21
C TYR A 139 -14.54 -7.43 -15.12
N GLU A 140 -15.38 -8.20 -15.78
CA GLU A 140 -14.93 -9.20 -16.77
C GLU A 140 -14.31 -8.53 -18.00
N VAL A 141 -14.92 -7.42 -18.45
CA VAL A 141 -14.37 -6.61 -19.54
C VAL A 141 -13.01 -6.03 -19.14
N LEU A 142 -12.89 -5.48 -17.93
CA LEU A 142 -11.62 -4.99 -17.39
C LEU A 142 -10.57 -6.09 -17.24
N GLU A 143 -10.94 -7.27 -16.77
CA GLU A 143 -9.99 -8.37 -16.63
C GLU A 143 -9.44 -8.81 -18.00
N SER A 144 -10.27 -8.72 -19.05
CA SER A 144 -9.86 -9.05 -20.42
C SER A 144 -9.03 -7.95 -21.13
N LEU A 145 -9.24 -6.68 -20.77
CA LEU A 145 -8.64 -5.53 -21.46
C LEU A 145 -7.56 -4.81 -20.66
N GLY A 146 -7.60 -4.96 -19.34
CA GLY A 146 -6.82 -4.21 -18.38
C GLY A 146 -5.45 -4.82 -18.15
N GLU A 147 -4.49 -3.94 -17.90
CA GLU A 147 -3.18 -4.30 -17.40
C GLU A 147 -3.07 -4.00 -15.91
N MET A 148 -2.25 -4.80 -15.21
CA MET A 148 -1.93 -4.56 -13.81
C MET A 148 -1.20 -3.22 -13.69
N PRO A 149 -1.73 -2.24 -12.93
CA PRO A 149 -1.00 -1.01 -12.70
C PRO A 149 0.19 -1.30 -11.79
N LEU A 150 1.38 -1.32 -12.38
CA LEU A 150 2.61 -1.31 -11.61
C LEU A 150 2.99 0.15 -11.29
N PRO A 151 3.46 0.42 -10.06
CA PRO A 151 4.03 1.70 -9.70
C PRO A 151 5.11 2.15 -10.70
N PRO A 152 5.27 3.47 -10.94
CA PRO A 152 6.07 3.99 -12.06
C PRO A 152 7.57 3.69 -11.98
N TYR A 153 8.08 3.29 -10.81
CA TYR A 153 9.47 2.91 -10.59
C TYR A 153 9.77 1.44 -10.91
N ILE A 154 8.75 0.59 -11.04
CA ILE A 154 8.91 -0.79 -11.50
C ILE A 154 8.88 -0.75 -13.03
N LYS A 155 10.06 -0.94 -13.63
CA LYS A 155 10.24 -0.91 -15.09
C LYS A 155 10.04 -2.28 -15.73
N GLU A 156 10.26 -3.34 -14.96
CA GLU A 156 10.15 -4.71 -15.43
C GLU A 156 8.68 -5.16 -15.45
N GLN A 157 8.31 -5.89 -16.51
CA GLN A 157 7.03 -6.58 -16.55
C GLN A 157 7.14 -7.87 -15.74
N LEU A 158 6.09 -8.19 -15.00
CA LEU A 158 6.01 -9.45 -14.28
C LEU A 158 5.44 -10.53 -15.20
N ASP A 159 6.12 -11.66 -15.27
CA ASP A 159 5.63 -12.85 -16.01
C ASP A 159 4.31 -13.36 -15.42
N ASP A 160 4.19 -13.33 -14.09
CA ASP A 160 3.00 -13.73 -13.35
C ASP A 160 2.45 -12.53 -12.55
N LYS A 161 1.24 -12.10 -12.93
CA LYS A 161 0.54 -10.96 -12.31
C LYS A 161 0.15 -11.25 -10.85
N GLU A 162 -0.08 -12.50 -10.48
CA GLU A 162 -0.43 -12.88 -9.10
C GLU A 162 0.77 -12.67 -8.15
N ARG A 163 1.99 -12.53 -8.67
CA ARG A 163 3.16 -12.15 -7.85
C ARG A 163 3.03 -10.75 -7.25
N TYR A 164 2.20 -9.89 -7.84
CA TYR A 164 1.87 -8.58 -7.30
C TYR A 164 0.57 -8.58 -6.48
N GLN A 165 0.11 -9.74 -6.04
CA GLN A 165 -1.00 -9.89 -5.09
C GLN A 165 -0.50 -10.60 -3.83
N THR A 166 -1.12 -10.28 -2.69
CA THR A 166 -0.92 -11.04 -1.46
C THR A 166 -1.76 -12.31 -1.51
N VAL A 167 -1.29 -13.38 -0.84
CA VAL A 167 -1.98 -14.69 -0.80
C VAL A 167 -3.36 -14.63 -0.11
N PHE A 168 -3.63 -13.54 0.61
CA PHE A 168 -4.87 -13.28 1.33
C PHE A 168 -5.69 -12.12 0.73
N SER A 169 -5.33 -11.63 -0.47
CA SER A 169 -6.07 -10.56 -1.15
C SER A 169 -7.48 -11.01 -1.54
N LYS A 170 -8.49 -10.19 -1.24
CA LYS A 170 -9.91 -10.47 -1.48
C LYS A 170 -10.66 -9.27 -2.06
N GLU A 171 -10.51 -8.10 -1.45
CA GLU A 171 -11.32 -6.92 -1.76
C GLU A 171 -10.78 -6.15 -2.96
N ILE A 172 -11.44 -6.29 -4.11
CA ILE A 172 -11.02 -5.67 -5.37
C ILE A 172 -11.26 -4.16 -5.32
N GLY A 173 -10.21 -3.36 -5.52
CA GLY A 173 -10.35 -1.90 -5.62
C GLY A 173 -9.06 -1.12 -5.53
N SER A 174 -7.95 -1.77 -5.18
CA SER A 174 -6.65 -1.10 -5.06
C SER A 174 -6.04 -0.79 -6.43
N ALA A 175 -5.34 0.35 -6.53
CA ALA A 175 -4.44 0.63 -7.65
C ALA A 175 -3.02 0.08 -7.42
N ALA A 176 -2.69 -0.35 -6.20
CA ALA A 176 -1.40 -0.95 -5.88
C ALA A 176 -1.50 -1.95 -4.72
N ALA A 177 -0.57 -2.89 -4.69
CA ALA A 177 -0.57 -3.95 -3.69
C ALA A 177 -0.01 -3.44 -2.35
N PRO A 178 -0.49 -3.97 -1.21
CA PRO A 178 0.14 -3.76 0.09
C PRO A 178 1.44 -4.60 0.15
N THR A 179 2.52 -4.02 -0.36
CA THR A 179 3.76 -4.73 -0.70
C THR A 179 4.46 -5.43 0.47
N ALA A 180 4.32 -4.92 1.70
CA ALA A 180 4.81 -5.60 2.90
C ALA A 180 4.09 -6.93 3.18
N GLY A 181 2.85 -7.08 2.71
CA GLY A 181 2.09 -8.32 2.78
C GLY A 181 2.53 -9.37 1.77
N LEU A 182 3.33 -9.02 0.75
CA LEU A 182 3.75 -9.95 -0.30
C LEU A 182 4.74 -11.02 0.17
N HIS A 183 5.38 -10.80 1.32
CA HIS A 183 6.34 -11.72 1.95
C HIS A 183 5.67 -12.94 2.58
N PHE A 184 4.39 -12.81 2.96
CA PHE A 184 3.65 -13.88 3.60
C PHE A 184 3.25 -14.96 2.59
N THR A 185 3.43 -16.20 3.02
CA THR A 185 2.84 -17.39 2.38
C THR A 185 1.69 -17.92 3.22
N GLU A 186 0.89 -18.82 2.66
CA GLU A 186 -0.18 -19.47 3.41
C GLU A 186 0.40 -20.28 4.60
N GLU A 187 1.55 -20.91 4.40
CA GLU A 187 2.26 -21.68 5.42
C GLU A 187 2.64 -20.83 6.63
N ILE A 188 3.26 -19.66 6.41
CA ILE A 188 3.64 -18.74 7.50
C ILE A 188 2.39 -18.26 8.26
N LEU A 189 1.31 -17.93 7.53
CA LEU A 189 0.06 -17.48 8.17
C LEU A 189 -0.56 -18.57 9.03
N ASP A 190 -0.49 -19.83 8.58
CA ASP A 190 -1.01 -20.96 9.34
C ASP A 190 -0.12 -21.34 10.53
N GLU A 191 1.21 -21.22 10.42
CA GLU A 191 2.13 -21.36 11.55
C GLU A 191 1.88 -20.31 12.64
N LEU A 192 1.63 -19.05 12.25
CA LEU A 192 1.25 -17.98 13.18
C LEU A 192 -0.06 -18.33 13.92
N LYS A 193 -1.10 -18.77 13.20
CA LYS A 193 -2.35 -19.20 13.81
C LYS A 193 -2.16 -20.38 14.77
N GLN A 194 -1.36 -21.38 14.38
CA GLN A 194 -1.05 -22.54 15.23
C GLN A 194 -0.31 -22.14 16.50
N LYS A 195 0.52 -21.09 16.44
CA LYS A 195 1.20 -20.49 17.61
C LYS A 195 0.27 -19.65 18.49
N GLY A 196 -0.99 -19.47 18.10
CA GLY A 196 -1.98 -18.67 18.84
C GLY A 196 -1.91 -17.17 18.54
N VAL A 197 -1.32 -16.77 17.41
CA VAL A 197 -1.38 -15.40 16.90
C VAL A 197 -2.69 -15.22 16.14
N ARG A 198 -3.46 -14.18 16.48
CA ARG A 198 -4.67 -13.82 15.72
C ARG A 198 -4.28 -13.16 14.41
N ILE A 199 -4.96 -13.52 13.33
CA ILE A 199 -4.77 -12.90 12.01
C ILE A 199 -6.05 -12.16 11.65
N GLU A 200 -5.97 -10.85 11.61
CA GLU A 200 -7.10 -9.97 11.35
C GLU A 200 -6.90 -9.20 10.04
N PHE A 201 -8.01 -8.83 9.41
CA PHE A 201 -8.01 -8.12 8.14
C PHE A 201 -8.70 -6.77 8.24
N ILE A 202 -8.09 -5.78 7.60
CA ILE A 202 -8.71 -4.52 7.22
C ILE A 202 -8.68 -4.40 5.70
N THR A 203 -9.51 -3.53 5.16
CA THR A 203 -9.46 -3.15 3.75
C THR A 203 -8.96 -1.71 3.66
N LEU A 204 -7.92 -1.46 2.86
CA LEU A 204 -7.60 -0.10 2.40
C LEU A 204 -7.24 -0.14 0.93
N HIS A 205 -8.01 0.57 0.10
CA HIS A 205 -7.75 0.68 -1.33
C HIS A 205 -6.65 1.72 -1.57
N VAL A 206 -5.47 1.23 -1.97
CA VAL A 206 -4.28 2.04 -2.16
C VAL A 206 -4.43 2.84 -3.44
N GLY A 207 -4.38 4.15 -3.33
CA GLY A 207 -4.37 5.05 -4.48
C GLY A 207 -2.96 5.20 -5.05
N LEU A 208 -2.83 5.59 -6.32
CA LEU A 208 -1.51 5.94 -6.87
C LEU A 208 -0.88 7.18 -6.22
N GLY A 209 -1.68 8.00 -5.53
CA GLY A 209 -1.20 9.15 -4.77
C GLY A 209 -0.12 8.77 -3.74
N THR A 210 -0.19 7.56 -3.20
CA THR A 210 0.72 7.05 -2.16
C THR A 210 2.17 6.91 -2.61
N PHE A 211 2.43 6.87 -3.92
CA PHE A 211 3.79 6.81 -4.48
C PHE A 211 4.33 8.16 -4.94
N ARG A 212 3.57 9.25 -4.79
CA ARG A 212 4.05 10.58 -5.16
C ARG A 212 5.13 11.02 -4.15
N PRO A 213 6.26 11.58 -4.62
CA PRO A 213 7.24 12.17 -3.73
C PRO A 213 6.61 13.29 -2.89
N VAL A 214 7.13 13.49 -1.68
CA VAL A 214 6.80 14.68 -0.89
C VAL A 214 7.39 15.88 -1.63
N SER A 215 6.51 16.75 -2.12
CA SER A 215 6.90 17.94 -2.91
C SER A 215 7.10 19.20 -2.06
N ALA A 216 6.86 19.12 -0.75
CA ALA A 216 7.01 20.22 0.18
C ALA A 216 8.38 20.17 0.86
N ASP A 217 8.95 21.33 1.17
CA ASP A 217 10.23 21.45 1.89
C ASP A 217 10.05 21.14 3.39
N ASP A 218 8.91 21.53 3.93
CA ASP A 218 8.49 21.29 5.31
C ASP A 218 7.43 20.19 5.35
N VAL A 219 7.64 19.22 6.24
CA VAL A 219 6.76 18.05 6.45
C VAL A 219 5.32 18.49 6.69
N GLU A 220 5.11 19.53 7.49
CA GLU A 220 3.80 20.04 7.90
C GLU A 220 2.97 20.61 6.75
N GLU A 221 3.59 20.93 5.61
CA GLU A 221 2.92 21.49 4.43
C GLU A 221 2.47 20.40 3.44
N HIS A 222 2.79 19.13 3.71
CA HIS A 222 2.44 18.02 2.82
C HIS A 222 0.98 17.57 3.02
N ASN A 223 0.21 17.64 1.93
CA ASN A 223 -1.15 17.10 1.90
C ASN A 223 -1.14 15.64 1.42
N MET A 224 -1.50 14.71 2.31
CA MET A 224 -1.68 13.30 1.96
C MET A 224 -2.92 13.10 1.09
N HIS A 225 -2.81 12.20 0.11
CA HIS A 225 -3.96 11.73 -0.63
C HIS A 225 -4.84 10.86 0.27
N ALA A 226 -6.15 11.10 0.23
CA ALA A 226 -7.11 10.31 0.97
C ALA A 226 -7.27 8.92 0.34
N GLU A 227 -7.29 7.88 1.17
CA GLU A 227 -7.51 6.50 0.77
C GLU A 227 -8.73 5.94 1.51
N PHE A 228 -9.55 5.17 0.80
CA PHE A 228 -10.72 4.55 1.40
C PHE A 228 -10.30 3.35 2.25
N TYR A 229 -10.84 3.26 3.46
CA TYR A 229 -10.63 2.13 4.35
C TYR A 229 -11.95 1.56 4.88
N GLU A 230 -11.89 0.31 5.34
CA GLU A 230 -12.95 -0.38 6.04
C GLU A 230 -12.38 -1.32 7.11
N MET A 231 -13.03 -1.34 8.27
CA MET A 231 -12.84 -2.29 9.36
C MET A 231 -14.20 -2.85 9.77
N THR A 232 -14.28 -4.17 9.85
CA THR A 232 -15.51 -4.87 10.25
C THR A 232 -15.70 -4.87 11.77
N GLU A 233 -16.93 -5.16 12.22
CA GLU A 233 -17.24 -5.34 13.65
C GLU A 233 -16.46 -6.50 14.28
N GLU A 234 -16.29 -7.60 13.53
CA GLU A 234 -15.52 -8.77 13.98
C GLU A 234 -14.04 -8.40 14.19
N THR A 235 -13.44 -7.73 13.20
CA THR A 235 -12.06 -7.22 13.30
C THR A 235 -11.90 -6.30 14.50
N ALA A 236 -12.80 -5.31 14.65
CA ALA A 236 -12.72 -4.33 15.74
C ALA A 236 -12.85 -5.00 17.12
N ALA A 237 -13.82 -5.91 17.29
CA ALA A 237 -14.02 -6.66 18.52
C ALA A 237 -12.78 -7.50 18.87
N SER A 238 -12.21 -8.22 17.90
CA SER A 238 -11.02 -9.05 18.10
C SER A 238 -9.80 -8.22 18.52
N LEU A 239 -9.56 -7.06 17.88
CA LEU A 239 -8.45 -6.17 18.24
C LEU A 239 -8.60 -5.60 19.66
N ASN A 240 -9.82 -5.22 20.04
CA ASN A 240 -10.10 -4.76 21.40
C ASN A 240 -9.89 -5.86 22.45
N GLU A 241 -10.24 -7.11 22.13
CA GLU A 241 -9.96 -8.25 23.02
C GLU A 241 -8.46 -8.49 23.20
N VAL A 242 -7.68 -8.47 22.11
CA VAL A 242 -6.22 -8.61 22.14
C VAL A 242 -5.61 -7.56 23.07
N ARG A 243 -6.02 -6.30 22.88
CA ARG A 243 -5.57 -5.18 23.71
C ARG A 243 -5.95 -5.36 25.18
N LYS A 244 -7.19 -5.78 25.46
CA LYS A 244 -7.67 -6.06 26.83
C LYS A 244 -6.90 -7.21 27.49
N ALA A 245 -6.48 -8.20 26.71
CA ALA A 245 -5.66 -9.32 27.17
C ALA A 245 -4.17 -8.97 27.31
N GLY A 246 -3.73 -7.78 26.89
CA GLY A 246 -2.33 -7.35 26.92
C GLY A 246 -1.46 -7.94 25.81
N GLY A 247 -2.07 -8.46 24.74
CA GLY A 247 -1.37 -8.90 23.53
C GLY A 247 -0.97 -7.72 22.65
N ARG A 248 0.03 -7.92 21.78
CA ARG A 248 0.51 -6.87 20.87
C ARG A 248 -0.30 -6.84 19.59
N ILE A 249 -0.56 -5.65 19.05
CA ILE A 249 -1.12 -5.46 17.71
C ILE A 249 0.00 -5.04 16.75
N VAL A 250 0.36 -5.92 15.83
CA VAL A 250 1.39 -5.68 14.81
C VAL A 250 0.72 -5.49 13.46
N SER A 251 0.88 -4.30 12.88
CA SER A 251 0.35 -4.01 11.55
C SER A 251 1.29 -4.48 10.45
N VAL A 252 0.76 -4.96 9.33
CA VAL A 252 1.55 -5.29 8.14
C VAL A 252 1.30 -4.26 7.06
N GLY A 253 2.33 -3.45 6.81
CA GLY A 253 2.34 -2.35 5.86
C GLY A 253 1.85 -1.04 6.45
N THR A 254 2.42 0.05 5.94
CA THR A 254 2.08 1.43 6.33
C THR A 254 0.63 1.81 6.04
N THR A 255 -0.03 1.12 5.10
CA THR A 255 -1.47 1.28 4.83
C THR A 255 -2.30 0.78 5.99
N SER A 256 -2.06 -0.45 6.46
CA SER A 256 -2.70 -1.01 7.65
C SER A 256 -2.43 -0.16 8.89
N THR A 257 -1.18 0.29 9.08
CA THR A 257 -0.83 1.21 10.18
C THR A 257 -1.69 2.46 10.16
N ARG A 258 -1.79 3.16 9.02
CA ARG A 258 -2.58 4.38 8.90
C ARG A 258 -4.07 4.15 9.13
N THR A 259 -4.63 3.05 8.64
CA THR A 259 -6.03 2.68 8.91
C THR A 259 -6.27 2.52 10.41
N LEU A 260 -5.45 1.69 11.08
CA LEU A 260 -5.59 1.43 12.50
C LEU A 260 -5.43 2.70 13.34
N GLU A 261 -4.42 3.53 13.03
CA GLU A 261 -4.16 4.79 13.73
C GLU A 261 -5.25 5.85 13.48
N THR A 262 -5.89 5.85 12.30
CA THR A 262 -7.04 6.72 12.03
C THR A 262 -8.21 6.34 12.94
N ILE A 263 -8.59 5.06 12.95
CA ILE A 263 -9.72 4.54 13.71
C ILE A 263 -9.46 4.73 15.22
N ALA A 264 -8.31 4.27 15.71
CA ALA A 264 -7.96 4.42 17.12
C ALA A 264 -7.80 5.89 17.52
N GLY A 265 -7.32 6.76 16.62
CA GLY A 265 -7.20 8.20 16.86
C GLY A 265 -8.56 8.87 17.12
N GLU A 266 -9.57 8.51 16.33
CA GLU A 266 -10.95 9.03 16.43
C GLU A 266 -11.70 8.49 17.66
N HIS A 267 -11.26 7.35 18.20
CA HIS A 267 -11.93 6.62 19.28
C HIS A 267 -11.03 6.39 20.51
N ASP A 268 -10.04 7.27 20.71
CA ASP A 268 -9.12 7.27 21.86
C ASP A 268 -8.51 5.90 22.23
N GLY A 269 -7.97 5.22 21.23
CA GLY A 269 -7.32 3.92 21.39
C GLY A 269 -8.27 2.72 21.34
N VAL A 270 -9.56 2.92 21.07
CA VAL A 270 -10.53 1.82 20.91
C VAL A 270 -10.79 1.58 19.42
N PHE A 271 -10.84 0.31 19.00
CA PHE A 271 -11.23 -0.03 17.64
C PHE A 271 -12.75 -0.09 17.52
N THR A 272 -13.31 0.50 16.47
CA THR A 272 -14.74 0.46 16.17
C THR A 272 -14.92 0.08 14.71
N ALA A 273 -15.96 -0.68 14.37
CA ALA A 273 -16.31 -0.92 12.99
C ALA A 273 -16.56 0.42 12.29
N SER A 274 -15.83 0.68 11.22
CA SER A 274 -15.94 1.93 10.50
C SER A 274 -15.42 1.79 9.08
N SER A 275 -15.96 2.64 8.22
CA SER A 275 -15.46 2.84 6.87
C SER A 275 -15.36 4.32 6.61
N GLY A 276 -14.35 4.74 5.87
CA GLY A 276 -14.13 6.16 5.65
C GLY A 276 -12.94 6.45 4.77
N TRP A 277 -12.52 7.70 4.80
CA TRP A 277 -11.35 8.18 4.09
C TRP A 277 -10.28 8.54 5.10
N THR A 278 -9.10 7.96 4.96
CA THR A 278 -7.95 8.37 5.75
C THR A 278 -6.98 9.16 4.89
N SER A 279 -6.64 10.36 5.35
CA SER A 279 -5.52 11.15 4.85
C SER A 279 -4.52 11.42 5.98
N ILE A 280 -4.47 10.55 6.98
CA ILE A 280 -3.58 10.73 8.13
C ILE A 280 -2.12 10.77 7.64
N PHE A 281 -1.39 11.76 8.13
CA PHE A 281 0.03 11.90 7.88
C PHE A 281 0.79 11.71 9.19
N ILE A 282 1.49 10.57 9.29
CA ILE A 282 2.23 10.17 10.49
C ILE A 282 3.71 10.53 10.28
N TYR A 283 4.25 11.34 11.19
CA TYR A 283 5.64 11.79 11.19
C TYR A 283 6.14 11.95 12.64
N PRO A 284 7.46 12.12 12.88
CA PRO A 284 7.99 12.14 14.24
C PRO A 284 7.33 13.20 15.13
N GLY A 285 6.96 12.79 16.34
CA GLY A 285 6.10 13.55 17.25
C GLY A 285 4.67 13.00 17.33
N TYR A 286 4.28 12.10 16.42
CA TYR A 286 3.02 11.36 16.51
C TYR A 286 3.04 10.34 17.67
N GLU A 287 1.96 10.29 18.44
CA GLU A 287 1.75 9.28 19.49
C GLU A 287 0.87 8.15 18.92
N PHE A 288 1.45 6.96 18.80
CA PHE A 288 0.73 5.79 18.30
C PHE A 288 -0.27 5.30 19.34
N LYS A 289 -1.52 5.16 18.92
CA LYS A 289 -2.62 4.67 19.75
C LYS A 289 -3.08 3.29 19.35
N ALA A 290 -2.74 2.80 18.16
CA ALA A 290 -3.30 1.58 17.59
C ALA A 290 -2.32 0.40 17.58
N ILE A 291 -1.07 0.64 17.19
CA ILE A 291 -0.09 -0.43 16.97
C ILE A 291 1.00 -0.49 18.03
N ASP A 292 1.42 -1.71 18.34
CA ASP A 292 2.60 -1.98 19.17
C ASP A 292 3.83 -2.26 18.31
N GLY A 293 3.64 -2.69 17.06
CA GLY A 293 4.71 -2.92 16.11
C GLY A 293 4.23 -2.85 14.67
N MET A 294 5.19 -2.89 13.74
CA MET A 294 4.87 -2.94 12.31
C MET A 294 5.84 -3.82 11.54
N ILE A 295 5.34 -4.47 10.50
CA ILE A 295 6.11 -5.09 9.44
C ILE A 295 5.98 -4.23 8.19
N THR A 296 7.09 -3.80 7.61
CA THR A 296 7.08 -2.98 6.39
C THR A 296 8.28 -3.28 5.49
N ASN A 297 8.31 -2.73 4.29
CA ASN A 297 9.50 -2.73 3.45
C ASN A 297 10.45 -1.58 3.84
N PHE A 298 11.65 -1.57 3.26
CA PHE A 298 12.51 -0.39 3.27
C PHE A 298 12.00 0.66 2.27
N HIS A 299 11.95 1.92 2.70
CA HIS A 299 11.36 3.02 1.92
C HIS A 299 12.40 3.91 1.26
N LEU A 300 11.97 4.74 0.31
CA LEU A 300 12.85 5.67 -0.38
C LEU A 300 13.28 6.84 0.54
N PRO A 301 14.46 7.44 0.32
CA PRO A 301 14.87 8.66 1.00
C PRO A 301 13.84 9.77 0.77
N LYS A 302 13.65 10.62 1.78
CA LYS A 302 12.71 11.76 1.74
C LYS A 302 11.24 11.40 1.49
N SER A 303 10.85 10.13 1.64
CA SER A 303 9.46 9.70 1.46
C SER A 303 8.61 9.91 2.72
N SER A 304 7.29 10.05 2.55
CA SER A 304 6.35 10.07 3.68
C SER A 304 6.40 8.77 4.50
N LEU A 305 6.75 7.65 3.87
CA LEU A 305 6.82 6.35 4.53
C LEU A 305 8.00 6.22 5.49
N ILE A 306 9.19 6.75 5.14
CA ILE A 306 10.31 6.77 6.10
C ILE A 306 10.02 7.69 7.29
N MET A 307 9.22 8.74 7.11
CA MET A 307 8.76 9.61 8.21
C MET A 307 7.83 8.86 9.17
N LEU A 308 6.89 8.07 8.64
CA LEU A 308 6.00 7.22 9.45
C LEU A 308 6.80 6.20 10.26
N VAL A 309 7.72 5.49 9.62
CA VAL A 309 8.61 4.52 10.30
C VAL A 309 9.46 5.21 11.36
N SER A 310 9.99 6.40 11.07
CA SER A 310 10.74 7.23 12.02
C SER A 310 9.93 7.73 13.19
N ALA A 311 8.61 7.91 13.02
CA ALA A 311 7.72 8.26 14.12
C ALA A 311 7.60 7.12 15.12
N LEU A 312 7.62 5.86 14.65
CA LEU A 312 7.46 4.68 15.49
C LEU A 312 8.74 4.32 16.28
N ALA A 313 9.90 4.31 15.60
CA ALA A 313 11.15 3.83 16.17
C ALA A 313 12.18 4.92 16.48
N GLY A 314 11.86 6.19 16.19
CA GLY A 314 12.79 7.29 16.29
C GLY A 314 13.66 7.44 15.05
N ARG A 315 13.79 8.68 14.56
CA ARG A 315 14.51 9.01 13.32
C ARG A 315 15.93 8.45 13.28
N GLU A 316 16.71 8.63 14.35
CA GLU A 316 18.11 8.20 14.38
C GLU A 316 18.26 6.67 14.30
N HIS A 317 17.40 5.93 15.00
CA HIS A 317 17.40 4.46 14.93
C HIS A 317 17.06 3.99 13.51
N VAL A 318 16.03 4.58 12.88
CA VAL A 318 15.62 4.23 11.52
C VAL A 318 16.71 4.56 10.49
N LEU A 319 17.31 5.75 10.55
CA LEU A 319 18.39 6.11 9.62
C LEU A 319 19.63 5.23 9.84
N SER A 320 19.93 4.83 11.07
CA SER A 320 20.99 3.87 11.35
C SER A 320 20.69 2.49 10.76
N ALA A 321 19.45 2.00 10.94
CA ALA A 321 18.98 0.75 10.35
C ALA A 321 19.06 0.75 8.82
N TYR A 322 18.70 1.88 8.19
CA TYR A 322 18.75 2.02 6.74
C TYR A 322 20.17 2.10 6.20
N ARG A 323 21.11 2.76 6.91
CA ARG A 323 22.54 2.71 6.56
C ARG A 323 23.09 1.29 6.64
N HIS A 324 22.82 0.58 7.74
CA HIS A 324 23.17 -0.84 7.89
C HIS A 324 22.58 -1.69 6.75
N ALA A 325 21.31 -1.46 6.41
CA ALA A 325 20.65 -2.16 5.31
C ALA A 325 21.35 -1.92 3.95
N VAL A 326 21.82 -0.70 3.68
CA VAL A 326 22.59 -0.39 2.48
C VAL A 326 23.97 -1.05 2.49
N GLU A 327 24.66 -1.01 3.63
CA GLU A 327 25.98 -1.65 3.83
C GLU A 327 25.92 -3.16 3.63
N GLU A 328 24.88 -3.81 4.16
CA GLU A 328 24.63 -5.25 4.04
C GLU A 328 23.92 -5.64 2.74
N GLU A 329 23.75 -4.71 1.79
CA GLU A 329 23.10 -4.93 0.49
C GLU A 329 21.69 -5.56 0.58
N TYR A 330 20.88 -5.11 1.56
CA TYR A 330 19.45 -5.36 1.54
C TYR A 330 18.81 -4.82 0.27
N ARG A 331 17.74 -5.47 -0.17
CA ARG A 331 16.90 -5.03 -1.26
C ARG A 331 15.85 -4.06 -0.72
N PHE A 332 15.62 -2.95 -1.41
CA PHE A 332 14.73 -1.90 -0.97
C PHE A 332 13.40 -1.90 -1.75
N PHE A 333 12.41 -1.27 -1.13
CA PHE A 333 11.11 -0.92 -1.71
C PHE A 333 10.17 -2.11 -1.96
N SER A 334 9.26 -1.99 -2.92
CA SER A 334 8.09 -2.88 -3.06
C SER A 334 8.38 -4.37 -3.14
N PHE A 335 9.47 -4.73 -3.83
CA PHE A 335 9.91 -6.12 -3.97
C PHE A 335 11.19 -6.38 -3.18
N GLY A 336 11.55 -5.45 -2.29
CA GLY A 336 12.73 -5.54 -1.45
C GLY A 336 12.56 -6.55 -0.33
N ASP A 337 13.37 -6.39 0.69
CA ASP A 337 13.32 -7.14 1.94
C ASP A 337 12.33 -6.49 2.92
N ALA A 338 12.14 -7.14 4.07
CA ALA A 338 11.23 -6.72 5.12
C ALA A 338 11.97 -6.15 6.34
N MET A 339 11.29 -5.29 7.08
CA MET A 339 11.67 -4.79 8.39
C MET A 339 10.53 -5.04 9.38
N LEU A 340 10.83 -5.65 10.52
CA LEU A 340 9.96 -5.76 11.68
C LEU A 340 10.41 -4.76 12.74
N ILE A 341 9.48 -3.99 13.28
CA ILE A 341 9.71 -2.99 14.33
C ILE A 341 8.85 -3.36 15.52
N ILE A 342 9.48 -3.64 16.67
CA ILE A 342 8.81 -4.12 17.89
C ILE A 342 9.35 -3.47 19.16
#